data_AF-A0A672P5I3-F1
#
_entry.id   AF-A0A672P5I3-F1
#
_cell.length_a   1.000
_cell.length_b   1.000
_cell.length_c   1.000
_cell.angle_alpha   90.00
_cell.angle_beta   90.00
_cell.angle_gamma   90.00
#
_symmetry.space_group_name_H-M   'P 1'
#
loop_
_entity.id
_entity.type
_entity.pdbx_description
1 polymer ?
#
loop_
_entity_poly.entity_id
_entity_poly.type
_entity_poly.pdbx_seq_one_letter_code
_entity_poly.pdbx_strand_id
1 'polypeptide(L)'
;MLIKLLIANVDLGPTILDIAGYNVNETQMDGMSFLPIMTGKGNSSTWRSDGLVEYEGEGSSISDPACPLLGPGVSECFPDCVCEDSYNNTYACVRTVSQAANLQYCEFDDNEVFVEVYNLTADPFQLSNIAKSIDQEVLEKMNHRLMMLQSCSGQSCRTPGVYDSQFRFDPRLMFSSLVPHRNKRRQTLK
;
A
#
# COMPACT_ATOMS: atom_id res chain seq x y z
N MET A 1 -8.42 14.82 -23.37
CA MET A 1 -8.47 13.58 -22.58
C MET A 1 -7.60 13.81 -21.35
N LEU A 2 -8.20 13.85 -20.16
CA LEU A 2 -7.48 14.14 -18.91
C LEU A 2 -6.75 12.85 -18.47
N ILE A 3 -5.42 12.87 -18.45
CA ILE A 3 -4.62 11.74 -17.97
C ILE A 3 -4.69 11.76 -16.44
N LYS A 4 -5.30 10.74 -15.84
CA LYS A 4 -5.30 10.57 -14.37
C LYS A 4 -3.99 9.91 -13.97
N LEU A 5 -3.14 10.67 -13.27
CA LEU A 5 -1.88 10.16 -12.70
C LEU A 5 -2.12 9.77 -11.25
N LEU A 6 -1.66 8.58 -10.87
CA LEU A 6 -1.66 8.16 -9.46
C LEU A 6 -0.46 8.76 -8.74
N ILE A 7 -0.65 9.91 -8.11
CA ILE A 7 0.36 10.54 -7.26
C ILE A 7 0.10 10.15 -5.81
N ALA A 8 1.14 9.78 -5.06
CA ALA A 8 1.07 9.47 -3.64
C ALA A 8 2.01 10.39 -2.83
N ASN A 9 1.83 10.41 -1.50
CA ASN A 9 2.62 11.26 -0.60
C ASN A 9 4.13 11.01 -0.72
N VAL A 10 4.53 9.76 -0.97
CA VAL A 10 5.94 9.37 -1.17
C VAL A 10 6.59 10.02 -2.39
N ASP A 11 5.81 10.53 -3.35
CA ASP A 11 6.31 11.22 -4.54
C ASP A 11 6.64 12.70 -4.26
N LEU A 12 6.16 13.28 -3.16
CA LEU A 12 6.41 14.68 -2.82
C LEU A 12 7.88 14.94 -2.52
N GLY A 13 8.50 14.07 -1.71
CA GLY A 13 9.93 14.16 -1.35
C GLY A 13 10.86 14.27 -2.56
N PRO A 14 10.88 13.29 -3.48
CA PRO A 14 11.74 13.36 -4.66
C PRO A 14 11.34 14.50 -5.59
N THR A 15 10.05 14.87 -5.68
CA THR A 15 9.63 16.03 -6.49
C THR A 15 10.19 17.35 -5.97
N ILE A 16 10.15 17.59 -4.66
CA ILE A 16 10.71 18.80 -4.04
C ILE A 16 12.23 18.87 -4.26
N LEU A 17 12.93 17.73 -4.14
CA LEU A 17 14.37 17.66 -4.40
C LEU A 17 14.72 17.91 -5.87
N ASP A 18 13.92 17.39 -6.81
CA ASP A 18 14.05 17.67 -8.24
C ASP A 18 13.89 19.17 -8.54
N ILE A 19 12.87 19.81 -7.95
CA ILE A 19 12.64 21.26 -8.05
C ILE A 19 13.86 22.05 -7.53
N ALA A 20 14.48 21.57 -6.46
CA ALA A 20 15.69 22.17 -5.89
C ALA A 20 16.98 21.89 -6.68
N GLY A 21 16.91 21.13 -7.78
CA GLY A 21 18.04 20.82 -8.66
C GLY A 21 18.90 19.65 -8.21
N TYR A 22 18.42 18.81 -7.28
CA TYR A 22 19.12 17.60 -6.86
C TYR A 22 18.86 16.43 -7.81
N ASN A 23 19.84 15.52 -7.90
CA ASN A 23 19.69 14.28 -8.63
C ASN A 23 18.81 13.28 -7.86
N VAL A 24 17.53 13.17 -8.22
CA VAL A 24 16.58 12.26 -7.57
C VAL A 24 16.95 10.78 -7.68
N ASN A 25 17.79 10.39 -8.64
CA ASN A 25 18.26 9.00 -8.77
C ASN A 25 19.22 8.59 -7.65
N GLU A 26 19.84 9.56 -6.97
CA GLU A 26 20.73 9.30 -5.82
C GLU A 26 19.96 9.17 -4.51
N THR A 27 18.65 9.47 -4.51
CA THR A 27 17.80 9.34 -3.32
C THR A 27 17.41 7.89 -3.06
N GLN A 28 17.29 7.53 -1.78
CA GLN A 28 16.74 6.26 -1.31
C GLN A 28 15.24 6.41 -0.97
N MET A 29 14.47 7.01 -1.88
CA MET A 29 13.03 7.23 -1.71
C MET A 29 12.24 6.28 -2.60
N ASP A 30 11.11 5.77 -2.10
CA ASP A 30 10.27 4.84 -2.87
C ASP A 30 9.56 5.53 -4.03
N GLY A 31 9.10 6.77 -3.80
CA GLY A 31 8.39 7.57 -4.78
C GLY A 31 9.24 8.07 -5.95
N MET A 32 8.59 8.75 -6.88
CA MET A 32 9.19 9.33 -8.09
C MET A 32 8.89 10.82 -8.19
N SER A 33 9.77 11.59 -8.82
CA SER A 33 9.46 12.98 -9.15
C SER A 33 8.44 13.05 -10.28
N PHE A 34 7.33 13.76 -10.07
CA PHE A 34 6.36 14.06 -11.13
C PHE A 34 6.60 15.41 -11.82
N LEU A 35 7.66 16.15 -11.43
CA LEU A 35 8.04 17.43 -12.04
C LEU A 35 8.24 17.35 -13.57
N PRO A 36 8.91 16.31 -14.13
CA PRO A 36 9.05 16.21 -15.58
C PRO A 36 7.70 16.14 -16.29
N ILE A 37 6.70 15.46 -15.70
CA ILE A 37 5.37 15.34 -16.29
C ILE A 37 4.63 16.69 -16.21
N MET A 38 4.68 17.37 -15.06
CA MET A 38 4.07 18.71 -14.89
C MET A 38 4.62 19.75 -15.86
N THR A 39 5.91 19.68 -16.17
CA THR A 39 6.59 20.63 -17.07
C THR A 39 6.53 20.23 -18.53
N GLY A 40 5.82 19.14 -18.87
CA GLY A 40 5.69 18.63 -20.24
C GLY A 40 6.96 18.01 -20.82
N LYS A 41 7.97 17.75 -19.99
CA LYS A 41 9.26 17.14 -20.38
C LYS A 41 9.30 15.63 -20.20
N GLY A 42 8.40 15.08 -19.39
CA GLY A 42 8.30 13.66 -19.06
C GLY A 42 7.11 12.98 -19.72
N ASN A 43 7.22 11.67 -19.94
CA ASN A 43 6.15 10.87 -20.49
C ASN A 43 5.27 10.30 -19.36
N SER A 44 3.98 10.61 -19.37
CA SER A 44 3.02 10.05 -18.43
C SER A 44 2.84 8.53 -18.55
N SER A 45 3.17 7.93 -19.69
CA SER A 45 3.02 6.47 -19.88
C SER A 45 4.04 5.64 -19.11
N THR A 46 5.10 6.26 -18.58
CA THR A 46 6.08 5.59 -17.72
C THR A 46 5.74 5.76 -16.24
N TRP A 47 4.68 6.51 -15.92
CA TRP A 47 4.23 6.68 -14.55
C TRP A 47 3.54 5.40 -14.06
N ARG A 48 3.77 5.05 -12.80
CA ARG A 48 3.16 3.86 -12.19
C ARG A 48 1.63 4.01 -12.14
N SER A 49 0.92 2.92 -12.41
CA SER A 49 -0.54 2.87 -12.28
C SER A 49 -1.02 2.30 -10.94
N ASP A 50 -0.12 1.68 -10.17
CA ASP A 50 -0.41 1.11 -8.85
C ASP A 50 0.34 1.83 -7.73
N GLY A 51 -0.26 1.88 -6.54
CA GLY A 51 0.34 2.41 -5.32
C GLY A 51 -0.13 1.64 -4.09
N LEU A 52 0.73 1.59 -3.07
CA LEU A 52 0.44 0.99 -1.78
C LEU A 52 -0.33 1.97 -0.89
N VAL A 53 -1.35 1.47 -0.19
CA VAL A 53 -2.00 2.13 0.94
C VAL A 53 -1.98 1.14 2.08
N GLU A 54 -1.48 1.52 3.25
CA GLU A 54 -1.36 0.64 4.39
C GLU A 54 -1.75 1.35 5.68
N TYR A 55 -2.21 0.56 6.64
CA TYR A 55 -2.47 0.97 8.00
C TYR A 55 -2.07 -0.16 8.94
N GLU A 56 -1.40 0.18 10.02
CA GLU A 56 -1.06 -0.75 11.10
C GLU A 56 -1.92 -0.38 12.31
N GLY A 57 -2.84 -1.27 12.67
CA GLY A 57 -3.79 -1.07 13.74
C GLY A 57 -3.12 -1.04 15.11
N GLU A 58 -3.40 0.01 15.87
CA GLU A 58 -2.92 0.17 17.23
C GLU A 58 -3.80 -0.56 18.23
N GLY A 59 -3.18 -1.10 19.28
CA GLY A 59 -3.91 -1.78 20.34
C GLY A 59 -3.03 -2.02 21.56
N SER A 60 -3.68 -2.36 22.67
CA SER A 60 -3.03 -2.68 23.94
C SER A 60 -3.26 -4.14 24.34
N SER A 61 -2.22 -4.80 24.86
CA SER A 61 -2.34 -6.15 25.43
C SER A 61 -3.05 -6.19 26.79
N ILE A 62 -3.27 -5.02 27.39
CA ILE A 62 -4.08 -4.84 28.61
C ILE A 62 -5.37 -4.10 28.25
N SER A 63 -6.48 -4.46 28.90
CA SER A 63 -7.73 -3.72 28.75
C SER A 63 -7.59 -2.28 29.22
N ASP A 64 -8.29 -1.37 28.55
CA ASP A 64 -8.38 0.02 29.01
C ASP A 64 -9.04 0.07 30.40
N PRO A 65 -8.39 0.66 31.43
CA PRO A 65 -8.97 0.78 32.76
C PRO A 65 -10.27 1.60 32.82
N ALA A 66 -10.45 2.57 31.91
CA ALA A 66 -11.68 3.34 31.79
C ALA A 66 -12.79 2.55 31.07
N CYS A 67 -12.42 1.55 30.27
CA CYS A 67 -13.33 0.76 29.43
C CYS A 67 -13.09 -0.76 29.55
N PRO A 68 -13.21 -1.34 30.76
CA PRO A 68 -12.77 -2.71 31.03
C PRO A 68 -13.59 -3.80 30.31
N LEU A 69 -14.79 -3.46 29.82
CA LEU A 69 -15.69 -4.41 29.16
C LEU A 69 -15.30 -4.73 27.72
N LEU A 70 -14.49 -3.88 27.07
CA LEU A 70 -14.08 -4.09 25.68
C LEU A 70 -12.99 -5.16 25.52
N GLY A 71 -12.27 -5.46 26.60
CA GLY A 71 -11.12 -6.35 26.55
C GLY A 71 -9.86 -5.68 25.98
N PRO A 72 -8.77 -6.45 25.80
CA PRO A 72 -7.54 -5.97 25.18
C PRO A 72 -7.68 -5.90 23.65
N GLY A 73 -6.71 -5.26 23.00
CA GLY A 73 -6.55 -5.22 21.55
C GLY A 73 -7.10 -3.96 20.88
N VAL A 74 -7.65 -3.03 21.66
CA VAL A 74 -8.19 -1.75 21.22
C VAL A 74 -7.31 -0.58 21.68
N SER A 75 -7.41 0.56 21.00
CA SER A 75 -6.71 1.81 21.32
C SER A 75 -7.63 3.02 21.13
N GLU A 76 -7.23 4.16 21.68
CA GLU A 76 -7.94 5.45 21.56
C GLU A 76 -9.43 5.36 21.93
N CYS A 77 -9.72 4.77 23.09
CA CYS A 77 -11.08 4.51 23.57
C CYS A 77 -11.69 5.71 24.30
N PHE A 78 -12.09 6.73 23.55
CA PHE A 78 -12.70 7.94 24.10
C PHE A 78 -13.57 8.70 23.08
N PRO A 79 -14.68 9.35 23.49
CA PRO A 79 -15.39 9.23 24.77
C PRO A 79 -16.29 7.99 24.81
N ASP A 80 -16.85 7.67 25.99
CA ASP A 80 -17.88 6.64 26.19
C ASP A 80 -17.50 5.22 25.70
N CYS A 81 -16.21 4.87 25.76
CA CYS A 81 -15.70 3.56 25.34
C CYS A 81 -15.95 3.25 23.86
N VAL A 82 -15.91 4.27 23.02
CA VAL A 82 -15.78 4.10 21.58
C VAL A 82 -14.29 4.13 21.25
N CYS A 83 -13.75 3.01 20.77
CA CYS A 83 -12.36 2.92 20.36
C CYS A 83 -12.23 3.23 18.87
N GLU A 84 -11.32 4.14 18.54
CA GLU A 84 -11.05 4.50 17.16
C GLU A 84 -10.14 3.48 16.47
N ASP A 85 -9.42 2.64 17.24
CA ASP A 85 -8.49 1.68 16.66
C ASP A 85 -8.39 0.32 17.39
N SER A 86 -7.80 -0.65 16.69
CA SER A 86 -7.57 -2.01 17.16
C SER A 86 -6.53 -2.75 16.31
N TYR A 87 -5.89 -3.80 16.85
CA TYR A 87 -4.92 -4.61 16.09
C TYR A 87 -5.49 -5.18 14.78
N ASN A 88 -6.77 -5.55 14.75
CA ASN A 88 -7.41 -6.10 13.56
C ASN A 88 -7.87 -5.03 12.55
N ASN A 89 -7.56 -3.76 12.79
CA ASN A 89 -7.63 -2.72 11.76
C ASN A 89 -6.37 -2.67 10.89
N THR A 90 -5.38 -3.56 11.09
CA THR A 90 -4.22 -3.65 10.21
C THR A 90 -4.63 -4.12 8.81
N TYR A 91 -4.33 -3.34 7.77
CA TYR A 91 -4.60 -3.69 6.38
C TYR A 91 -3.57 -3.11 5.42
N ALA A 92 -3.46 -3.75 4.25
CA ALA A 92 -2.72 -3.22 3.13
C ALA A 92 -3.51 -3.34 1.83
N CYS A 93 -3.37 -2.35 0.96
CA CYS A 93 -4.11 -2.25 -0.28
C CYS A 93 -3.24 -1.89 -1.49
N VAL A 94 -3.65 -2.41 -2.65
CA VAL A 94 -3.21 -1.91 -3.97
C VAL A 94 -4.28 -0.97 -4.51
N ARG A 95 -3.90 0.30 -4.71
CA ARG A 95 -4.70 1.28 -5.43
C ARG A 95 -4.26 1.35 -6.87
N THR A 96 -5.14 1.01 -7.81
CA THR A 96 -4.87 1.01 -9.25
C THR A 96 -5.62 2.12 -9.97
N VAL A 97 -4.91 3.05 -10.60
CA VAL A 97 -5.47 4.05 -11.53
C VAL A 97 -4.76 3.93 -12.87
N SER A 98 -5.44 3.31 -13.83
CA SER A 98 -4.96 3.19 -15.21
C SER A 98 -6.09 3.51 -16.19
N GLN A 99 -5.80 3.43 -17.49
CA GLN A 99 -6.83 3.51 -18.52
C GLN A 99 -7.74 2.28 -18.53
N ALA A 100 -7.22 1.12 -18.11
CA ALA A 100 -7.93 -0.16 -18.14
C ALA A 100 -8.71 -0.44 -16.84
N ALA A 101 -8.26 0.09 -15.70
CA ALA A 101 -8.80 -0.25 -14.40
C ALA A 101 -8.73 0.92 -13.42
N ASN A 102 -9.72 0.97 -12.53
CA ASN A 102 -9.80 1.91 -11.42
C ASN A 102 -10.24 1.14 -10.16
N LEU A 103 -9.31 0.43 -9.55
CA LEU A 103 -9.58 -0.55 -8.50
C LEU A 103 -8.90 -0.16 -7.18
N GLN A 104 -9.50 -0.62 -6.08
CA GLN A 104 -8.87 -0.75 -4.77
C GLN A 104 -9.03 -2.19 -4.33
N TYR A 105 -7.91 -2.86 -4.08
CA TYR A 105 -7.84 -4.22 -3.53
C TYR A 105 -7.18 -4.14 -2.16
N CYS A 106 -7.76 -4.70 -1.11
CA CYS A 106 -7.25 -4.66 0.26
C CYS A 106 -7.29 -6.04 0.92
N GLU A 107 -6.28 -6.35 1.72
CA GLU A 107 -6.22 -7.52 2.60
C GLU A 107 -6.03 -7.05 4.04
N PHE A 108 -6.82 -7.61 4.95
CA PHE A 108 -6.70 -7.35 6.40
C PHE A 108 -5.83 -8.42 7.06
N ASP A 109 -5.00 -8.00 8.01
CA ASP A 109 -4.24 -8.91 8.87
C ASP A 109 -5.11 -9.31 10.07
N ASP A 110 -6.05 -10.21 9.79
CA ASP A 110 -6.99 -10.75 10.77
C ASP A 110 -7.07 -12.28 10.70
N ASN A 111 -7.94 -12.86 11.53
CA ASN A 111 -8.16 -14.31 11.55
C ASN A 111 -9.21 -14.78 10.52
N GLU A 112 -9.82 -13.84 9.78
CA GLU A 112 -10.89 -14.12 8.82
C GLU A 112 -10.38 -14.13 7.37
N VAL A 113 -9.13 -13.69 7.15
CA VAL A 113 -8.53 -13.49 5.82
C VAL A 113 -9.44 -12.59 5.00
N PHE A 114 -9.85 -11.48 5.60
CA PHE A 114 -10.84 -10.60 5.00
C PHE A 114 -10.23 -9.81 3.83
N VAL A 115 -10.90 -9.88 2.68
CA VAL A 115 -10.48 -9.22 1.44
C VAL A 115 -11.58 -8.29 0.95
N GLU A 116 -11.17 -7.09 0.56
CA GLU A 116 -12.04 -6.10 -0.06
C GLU A 116 -11.57 -5.73 -1.45
N VAL A 117 -12.53 -5.66 -2.38
CA VAL A 117 -12.28 -5.15 -3.72
C VAL A 117 -13.38 -4.17 -4.10
N TYR A 118 -12.98 -2.99 -4.57
CA TYR A 118 -13.90 -1.96 -5.05
C TYR A 118 -13.52 -1.50 -6.46
N ASN A 119 -14.53 -1.36 -7.32
CA ASN A 119 -14.38 -0.72 -8.62
C ASN A 119 -14.81 0.74 -8.52
N LEU A 120 -13.85 1.65 -8.36
CA LEU A 120 -14.12 3.07 -8.12
C LEU A 120 -14.68 3.81 -9.36
N THR A 121 -14.74 3.16 -10.52
CA THR A 121 -15.49 3.72 -11.67
C THR A 121 -16.99 3.48 -11.53
N ALA A 122 -17.39 2.30 -11.07
CA ALA A 122 -18.80 1.94 -10.90
C ALA A 122 -19.33 2.26 -9.48
N ASP A 123 -18.46 2.23 -8.49
CA ASP A 123 -18.74 2.45 -7.07
C ASP A 123 -17.73 3.45 -6.46
N PRO A 124 -17.88 4.76 -6.73
CA PRO A 124 -16.94 5.79 -6.25
C PRO A 124 -16.91 5.96 -4.73
N PHE A 125 -17.93 5.45 -4.04
CA PHE A 125 -18.08 5.54 -2.58
C PHE A 125 -17.72 4.25 -1.86
N GLN A 126 -17.29 3.22 -2.60
CA GLN A 126 -16.78 1.96 -2.06
C GLN A 126 -17.80 1.28 -1.12
N LEU A 127 -19.08 1.27 -1.51
CA LEU A 127 -20.17 0.72 -0.71
C LEU A 127 -20.42 -0.78 -0.99
N SER A 128 -19.88 -1.31 -2.09
CA SER A 128 -20.13 -2.68 -2.53
C SER A 128 -18.82 -3.44 -2.75
N ASN A 129 -18.41 -4.23 -1.75
CA ASN A 129 -17.27 -5.14 -1.87
C ASN A 129 -17.56 -6.25 -2.91
N ILE A 130 -16.78 -6.29 -3.99
CA ILE A 130 -16.90 -7.26 -5.09
C ILE A 130 -15.90 -8.42 -5.01
N ALA A 131 -15.17 -8.59 -3.91
CA ALA A 131 -14.15 -9.63 -3.76
C ALA A 131 -14.68 -11.06 -4.05
N LYS A 132 -15.95 -11.33 -3.72
CA LYS A 132 -16.58 -12.64 -3.93
C LYS A 132 -17.06 -12.91 -5.36
N SER A 133 -17.16 -11.87 -6.20
CA SER A 133 -17.74 -11.96 -7.55
C SER A 133 -16.77 -11.60 -8.67
N ILE A 134 -15.63 -11.00 -8.34
CA ILE A 134 -14.58 -10.70 -9.31
C ILE A 134 -13.79 -11.97 -9.70
N ASP A 135 -13.21 -11.96 -10.90
CA ASP A 135 -12.41 -13.08 -11.38
C ASP A 135 -11.22 -13.37 -10.45
N GLN A 136 -11.02 -14.65 -10.15
CA GLN A 136 -9.93 -15.13 -9.28
C GLN A 136 -8.53 -14.68 -9.76
N GLU A 137 -8.33 -14.62 -11.08
CA GLU A 137 -7.07 -14.15 -11.67
C GLU A 137 -6.75 -12.69 -11.29
N VAL A 138 -7.78 -11.85 -11.10
CA VAL A 138 -7.58 -10.47 -10.64
C VAL A 138 -7.12 -10.47 -9.18
N LEU A 139 -7.73 -11.28 -8.32
CA LEU A 139 -7.33 -11.41 -6.92
C LEU A 139 -5.88 -11.86 -6.80
N GLU A 140 -5.48 -12.91 -7.53
CA GLU A 140 -4.10 -13.42 -7.53
C GLU A 140 -3.08 -12.37 -7.98
N LYS A 141 -3.38 -11.64 -9.07
CA LYS A 141 -2.51 -10.57 -9.56
C LYS A 141 -2.38 -9.43 -8.55
N MET A 142 -3.47 -9.06 -7.89
CA MET A 142 -3.45 -7.97 -6.90
C MET A 142 -2.75 -8.38 -5.61
N ASN A 143 -2.99 -9.58 -5.10
CA ASN A 143 -2.25 -10.15 -3.96
C ASN A 143 -0.74 -10.17 -4.25
N HIS A 144 -0.34 -10.64 -5.43
CA HIS A 144 1.06 -10.62 -5.85
C HIS A 144 1.64 -9.20 -5.89
N ARG A 145 0.87 -8.24 -6.42
CA ARG A 145 1.29 -6.85 -6.45
C ARG A 145 1.41 -6.26 -5.04
N LEU A 146 0.52 -6.61 -4.14
CA LEU A 146 0.55 -6.17 -2.74
C LEU A 146 1.84 -6.63 -2.07
N MET A 147 2.18 -7.92 -2.17
CA MET A 147 3.43 -8.46 -1.63
C MET A 147 4.67 -7.77 -2.23
N MET A 148 4.68 -7.50 -3.53
CA MET A 148 5.79 -6.77 -4.16
C MET A 148 5.94 -5.34 -3.61
N LEU A 149 4.83 -4.65 -3.36
CA LEU A 149 4.85 -3.28 -2.86
C LEU A 149 5.22 -3.21 -1.37
N GLN A 150 4.77 -4.17 -0.55
CA GLN A 150 5.14 -4.23 0.88
C GLN A 150 6.60 -4.64 1.11
N SER A 151 7.23 -5.34 0.16
CA SER A 151 8.61 -5.85 0.30
C SER A 151 9.68 -4.98 -0.36
N CYS A 152 9.28 -3.98 -1.16
CA CYS A 152 10.22 -3.15 -1.90
C CYS A 152 10.83 -2.04 -1.02
N SER A 153 11.94 -1.47 -1.49
CA SER A 153 12.51 -0.24 -0.95
C SER A 153 13.29 0.53 -2.02
N GLY A 154 13.19 1.85 -1.98
CA GLY A 154 13.80 2.78 -2.91
C GLY A 154 13.36 2.52 -4.35
N GLN A 155 14.35 2.43 -5.25
CA GLN A 155 14.10 2.27 -6.68
C GLN A 155 13.36 0.97 -7.03
N SER A 156 13.45 -0.07 -6.19
CA SER A 156 12.73 -1.34 -6.44
C SER A 156 11.21 -1.20 -6.34
N CYS A 157 10.70 -0.14 -5.68
CA CYS A 157 9.27 0.16 -5.61
C CYS A 157 8.72 0.79 -6.90
N ARG A 158 9.59 1.32 -7.77
CA ARG A 158 9.22 2.15 -8.94
C ARG A 158 8.91 1.29 -10.17
N THR A 159 8.07 0.28 -10.00
CA THR A 159 7.73 -0.69 -11.04
C THR A 159 6.35 -0.42 -11.66
N PRO A 160 6.12 -0.78 -12.93
CA PRO A 160 4.81 -0.66 -13.57
C PRO A 160 3.72 -1.40 -12.78
N GLY A 161 2.48 -0.92 -12.88
CA GLY A 161 1.33 -1.57 -12.26
C GLY A 161 0.80 -2.75 -13.07
N VAL A 162 -0.07 -3.56 -12.46
CA VAL A 162 -0.54 -4.87 -12.96
C VAL A 162 -1.19 -4.81 -14.35
N TYR A 163 -1.81 -3.67 -14.69
CA TYR A 163 -2.47 -3.48 -15.99
C TYR A 163 -1.60 -2.76 -17.03
N ASP A 164 -0.36 -2.41 -16.68
CA ASP A 164 0.56 -1.80 -17.62
C ASP A 164 1.16 -2.85 -18.55
N SER A 165 1.30 -2.54 -19.84
CA SER A 165 1.90 -3.45 -20.84
C SER A 165 3.35 -3.86 -20.51
N GLN A 166 4.04 -3.06 -19.69
CA GLN A 166 5.40 -3.29 -19.24
C GLN A 166 5.46 -4.11 -17.96
N PHE A 167 4.31 -4.44 -17.35
CA PHE A 167 4.26 -5.29 -16.18
C PHE A 167 4.89 -6.65 -16.48
N ARG A 168 5.88 -7.02 -15.66
CA ARG A 168 6.53 -8.32 -15.71
C ARG A 168 6.43 -8.93 -14.33
N PHE A 169 5.69 -10.02 -14.24
CA PHE A 169 5.72 -10.85 -13.05
C PHE A 169 7.04 -11.63 -13.03
N ASP A 170 7.90 -11.34 -12.05
CA ASP A 170 9.08 -12.16 -11.75
C ASP A 170 9.02 -12.63 -10.29
N PRO A 171 8.64 -13.90 -10.04
CA PRO A 171 8.58 -14.46 -8.69
C PRO A 171 9.91 -14.36 -7.93
N ARG A 172 11.05 -14.28 -8.63
CA ARG A 172 12.37 -14.20 -8.00
C ARG A 172 12.61 -12.90 -7.25
N LEU A 173 11.92 -11.83 -7.60
CA LEU A 173 11.99 -10.55 -6.90
C LEU A 173 11.32 -10.60 -5.51
N MET A 174 10.42 -11.56 -5.27
CA MET A 174 9.79 -11.75 -3.96
C MET A 174 10.71 -12.45 -2.95
N PHE A 175 11.63 -13.31 -3.42
CA PHE A 175 12.43 -14.20 -2.56
C PHE A 175 13.92 -13.85 -2.52
N SER A 176 14.36 -12.82 -3.24
CA SER A 176 15.78 -12.41 -3.27
C SER A 176 16.24 -11.71 -1.99
N SER A 177 15.30 -11.27 -1.14
CA SER A 177 15.55 -10.69 0.18
C SER A 177 15.66 -11.72 1.31
N LEU A 178 15.51 -13.03 1.04
CA LEU A 178 15.80 -14.11 2.01
C LEU A 178 17.30 -14.40 2.19
N VAL A 179 18.15 -13.38 2.11
CA VAL A 179 19.48 -13.46 2.73
C VAL A 179 19.26 -13.27 4.23
N PRO A 180 19.56 -14.25 5.09
CA PRO A 180 19.30 -14.12 6.52
C PRO A 180 20.17 -12.99 7.09
N HIS A 181 19.56 -11.84 7.33
CA HIS A 181 20.14 -10.81 8.18
C HIS A 181 20.20 -11.40 9.59
N ARG A 182 21.40 -11.84 9.98
CA ARG A 182 21.68 -12.46 11.27
C ARG A 182 21.55 -11.41 12.38
N ASN A 183 20.32 -11.04 12.75
CA ASN A 183 20.06 -10.19 13.89
C ASN A 183 20.27 -11.01 15.16
N LYS A 184 21.45 -10.85 15.78
CA LYS A 184 21.69 -11.21 17.18
C LYS A 184 20.80 -10.33 18.06
N ARG A 185 19.52 -10.68 18.22
CA ARG A 185 18.76 -10.25 19.39
C ARG A 185 19.06 -11.23 20.51
N ARG A 186 19.88 -10.79 21.47
CA ARG A 186 19.99 -11.40 22.79
C ARG A 186 18.60 -11.37 23.41
N GLN A 187 17.97 -12.53 23.52
CA GLN A 187 16.94 -12.75 24.52
C GLN A 187 17.60 -12.56 25.88
N THR A 188 17.19 -11.53 26.61
CA THR A 188 17.31 -11.52 28.07
C THR A 188 15.92 -11.82 28.61
N LEU A 189 15.74 -13.07 29.02
CA LEU A 189 14.70 -13.51 29.94
C LEU A 189 14.80 -12.68 31.23
N LYS A 190 13.68 -12.11 31.66
CA LYS A 190 13.33 -11.87 33.06
C LYS A 190 11.84 -12.10 33.22
#